data_AF-A0A1X8WBI5-F1
#
_entry.id   AF-A0A1X8WBI5-F1
#
_cell.length_a   1.000
_cell.length_b   1.000
_cell.length_c   1.000
_cell.angle_alpha   90.00
_cell.angle_beta   90.00
_cell.angle_gamma   90.00
#
_symmetry.space_group_name_H-M   'P 1'
#
loop_
_entity.id
_entity.type
_entity.pdbx_description
1 polymer ?
#
loop_
_entity_poly.entity_id
_entity_poly.type
_entity_poly.pdbx_seq_one_letter_code
_entity_poly.pdbx_strand_id
1 'polypeptide(L)'
;MEHTCYDPSEYTFYIEIDSDHAACQYQGKGKACKLTPTPLSVVIAHEMGHAMGENDDGPGHMNNVKKHENPVRKEMGIPPRMKY
;
A
#
# COMPACT_ATOMS: atom_id res chain seq x y z
N MET A 1 10.30 -36.79 -8.08
CA MET A 1 9.62 -36.30 -6.86
C MET A 1 9.18 -34.89 -7.20
N GLU A 2 7.90 -34.68 -7.49
CA GLU A 2 7.37 -33.34 -7.79
C GLU A 2 7.21 -32.58 -6.48
N HIS A 3 7.94 -31.48 -6.32
CA HIS A 3 7.76 -30.58 -5.20
C HIS A 3 6.54 -29.69 -5.50
N THR A 4 5.41 -29.98 -4.89
CA THR A 4 4.26 -29.08 -4.92
C THR A 4 4.57 -27.84 -4.10
N CYS A 5 4.46 -26.66 -4.70
CA CYS A 5 4.57 -25.34 -4.05
C CYS A 5 3.36 -25.05 -3.15
N TYR A 6 2.97 -26.00 -2.30
CA TYR A 6 1.85 -25.83 -1.39
C TYR A 6 2.36 -25.13 -0.13
N ASP A 7 2.11 -23.82 -0.06
CA ASP A 7 2.24 -23.05 1.17
C ASP A 7 0.93 -23.17 1.96
N PRO A 8 0.92 -23.76 3.17
CA PRO A 8 -0.27 -23.93 3.99
C PRO A 8 -0.71 -22.63 4.68
N SER A 9 -0.05 -21.51 4.43
CA SER A 9 -0.36 -20.22 5.06
C SER A 9 -1.66 -19.65 4.47
N GLU A 10 -2.72 -19.65 5.27
CA GLU A 10 -3.98 -18.98 4.94
C GLU A 10 -3.95 -17.55 5.52
N TYR A 11 -4.09 -16.55 4.64
CA TYR A 11 -4.17 -15.14 5.03
C TYR A 11 -5.59 -14.64 4.85
N THR A 12 -6.22 -14.19 5.93
CA THR A 12 -7.51 -13.51 5.87
C THR A 12 -7.28 -12.01 5.96
N PHE A 13 -7.65 -11.28 4.92
CA PHE A 13 -7.56 -9.82 4.87
C PHE A 13 -8.96 -9.22 5.05
N TYR A 14 -9.10 -8.32 6.02
CA TYR A 14 -10.31 -7.52 6.19
C TYR A 14 -10.04 -6.14 5.56
N ILE A 15 -10.70 -5.85 4.43
CA ILE A 15 -10.63 -4.54 3.80
C ILE A 15 -11.84 -3.75 4.29
N GLU A 16 -11.65 -2.95 5.35
CA GLU A 16 -12.63 -1.97 5.77
C GLU A 16 -12.58 -0.79 4.81
N ILE A 17 -13.71 -0.35 4.24
CA ILE A 17 -13.76 0.91 3.48
C ILE A 17 -13.76 2.06 4.50
N ASP A 18 -12.60 2.53 4.91
CA ASP A 18 -12.45 3.69 5.79
C ASP A 18 -12.19 5.01 5.02
N SER A 19 -12.12 6.12 5.76
CA SER A 19 -11.81 7.48 5.28
C SER A 19 -10.37 7.67 4.76
N ASP A 20 -9.51 6.70 4.99
CA ASP A 20 -8.05 6.70 4.79
C ASP A 20 -7.72 6.10 3.41
N HIS A 21 -8.75 5.61 2.72
CA HIS A 21 -8.74 5.22 1.31
C HIS A 21 -8.46 6.39 0.35
N ALA A 22 -8.38 7.63 0.85
CA ALA A 22 -7.88 8.76 0.08
C ALA A 22 -6.40 9.03 0.42
N ALA A 23 -5.48 8.77 -0.51
CA ALA A 23 -4.06 9.05 -0.31
C ALA A 23 -3.68 10.45 -0.79
N CYS A 24 -2.85 11.14 0.00
CA CYS A 24 -2.14 12.37 -0.37
C CYS A 24 -1.05 12.05 -1.43
N GLN A 25 -1.42 12.19 -2.71
CA GLN A 25 -0.56 11.85 -3.85
C GLN A 25 0.36 13.00 -4.26
N TYR A 26 1.59 12.65 -4.66
CA TYR A 26 2.56 13.60 -5.21
C TYR A 26 2.05 14.29 -6.48
N GLN A 27 2.23 15.61 -6.59
CA GLN A 27 1.80 16.41 -7.75
C GLN A 27 2.96 17.17 -8.42
N GLY A 28 4.20 16.97 -7.96
CA GLY A 28 5.36 17.77 -8.37
C GLY A 28 5.93 18.61 -7.22
N LYS A 29 7.18 19.06 -7.39
CA LYS A 29 7.91 19.84 -6.38
C LYS A 29 7.19 21.17 -6.11
N GLY A 30 6.98 21.50 -4.84
CA GLY A 30 6.35 22.76 -4.41
C GLY A 30 4.82 22.81 -4.54
N LYS A 31 4.16 21.72 -4.95
CA LYS A 31 2.69 21.65 -4.98
C LYS A 31 2.14 20.93 -3.76
N ALA A 32 0.99 21.39 -3.28
CA ALA A 32 0.21 20.64 -2.30
C ALA A 32 -0.17 19.27 -2.89
N CYS A 33 -0.20 18.24 -2.04
CA CYS A 33 -0.65 16.93 -2.49
C CYS A 33 -2.14 16.93 -2.77
N LYS A 34 -2.58 16.02 -3.64
CA LYS A 34 -3.99 15.83 -3.96
C LYS A 34 -4.50 14.58 -3.25
N LEU A 35 -5.55 14.74 -2.45
CA LEU A 35 -6.32 13.62 -1.91
C LEU A 35 -7.05 12.93 -3.05
N THR A 36 -6.81 11.64 -3.23
CA THR A 36 -7.34 10.84 -4.33
C THR A 36 -7.67 9.44 -3.82
N PRO A 37 -8.78 8.84 -4.26
CA PRO A 37 -9.08 7.46 -3.95
C PRO A 37 -7.90 6.54 -4.33
N THR A 38 -7.53 5.68 -3.40
CA THR A 38 -6.50 4.67 -3.58
C THR A 38 -7.14 3.44 -4.22
N PRO A 39 -6.60 2.92 -5.34
CA PRO A 39 -7.13 1.72 -5.97
C PRO A 39 -7.05 0.50 -5.04
N LEU A 40 -8.00 -0.41 -5.16
CA LEU A 40 -8.06 -1.64 -4.36
C LEU A 40 -6.75 -2.45 -4.41
N SER A 41 -6.10 -2.52 -5.56
CA SER A 41 -4.81 -3.22 -5.71
C SER A 41 -3.70 -2.62 -4.84
N VAL A 42 -3.70 -1.31 -4.63
CA VAL A 42 -2.74 -0.62 -3.76
C VAL A 42 -3.08 -0.86 -2.30
N VAL A 43 -4.38 -0.90 -1.95
CA VAL A 43 -4.83 -1.28 -0.60
C VAL A 43 -4.41 -2.73 -0.28
N ILE A 44 -4.64 -3.68 -1.19
CA ILE A 44 -4.20 -5.08 -1.00
C ILE A 44 -2.68 -5.14 -0.79
N ALA A 45 -1.90 -4.35 -1.52
CA ALA A 45 -0.45 -4.31 -1.34
C ALA A 45 -0.06 -3.78 0.05
N HIS A 46 -0.77 -2.77 0.56
CA HIS A 46 -0.60 -2.27 1.93
C HIS A 46 -0.87 -3.37 2.97
N GLU A 47 -2.02 -4.05 2.86
CA GLU A 47 -2.42 -5.12 3.79
C GLU A 47 -1.48 -6.32 3.73
N MET A 48 -0.95 -6.66 2.54
CA MET A 48 0.09 -7.68 2.41
C MET A 48 1.37 -7.29 3.15
N GLY A 49 1.73 -6.01 3.16
CA GLY A 49 2.86 -5.52 3.95
C GLY A 49 2.68 -5.75 5.44
N HIS A 50 1.45 -5.58 5.97
CA HIS A 50 1.13 -5.96 7.36
C HIS A 50 1.31 -7.45 7.61
N ALA A 51 0.81 -8.29 6.72
CA ALA A 51 1.01 -9.74 6.81
C ALA A 51 2.49 -10.16 6.74
N MET A 52 3.33 -9.35 6.08
CA MET A 52 4.78 -9.52 6.02
C MET A 52 5.55 -8.88 7.19
N GLY A 53 4.85 -8.30 8.16
CA GLY A 53 5.43 -7.76 9.40
C GLY A 53 5.76 -6.26 9.39
N GLU A 54 5.28 -5.50 8.40
CA GLU A 54 5.36 -4.04 8.44
C GLU A 54 4.23 -3.44 9.29
N ASN A 55 4.51 -2.33 9.95
CA ASN A 55 3.54 -1.56 10.72
C ASN A 55 3.21 -0.23 10.04
N ASP A 56 2.06 0.33 10.40
CA ASP A 56 1.70 1.70 10.07
C ASP A 56 2.28 2.67 11.10
N ASP A 57 3.57 2.91 10.97
CA ASP A 57 4.36 3.68 11.93
C ASP A 57 4.03 5.21 11.91
N GLY A 58 3.02 5.63 11.15
CA GLY A 58 2.50 7.00 11.15
C GLY A 58 3.36 8.03 10.41
N PRO A 59 3.07 9.34 10.60
CA PRO A 59 3.69 10.43 9.84
C PRO A 59 5.23 10.43 9.95
N GLY A 60 5.92 10.20 8.82
CA GLY A 60 7.38 10.16 8.75
C GLY A 60 7.97 8.74 8.66
N HIS A 61 7.21 7.72 9.05
CA HIS A 61 7.63 6.33 9.06
C HIS A 61 6.81 5.50 8.05
N MET A 62 6.88 5.92 6.79
CA MET A 62 6.15 5.36 5.64
C MET A 62 6.75 4.05 5.10
N ASN A 63 7.14 3.13 5.96
CA ASN A 63 7.86 1.92 5.55
C ASN A 63 6.99 1.01 4.69
N ASN A 64 5.78 0.70 5.15
CA ASN A 64 4.82 -0.10 4.41
C ASN A 64 4.46 0.57 3.06
N VAL A 65 4.15 1.87 3.11
CA VAL A 65 3.85 2.66 1.92
C VAL A 65 5.01 2.67 0.91
N LYS A 66 6.27 2.80 1.36
CA LYS A 66 7.43 2.85 0.46
C LYS A 66 7.78 1.48 -0.12
N LYS A 67 7.65 0.42 0.66
CA LYS A 67 8.06 -0.94 0.27
C LYS A 67 6.97 -1.71 -0.47
N HIS A 68 5.70 -1.49 -0.15
CA HIS A 68 4.59 -2.28 -0.68
C HIS A 68 3.60 -1.47 -1.52
N GLU A 69 3.10 -0.33 -1.02
CA GLU A 69 2.14 0.47 -1.81
C GLU A 69 2.77 1.12 -3.05
N ASN A 70 3.84 1.90 -2.86
CA ASN A 70 4.39 2.77 -3.90
C ASN A 70 4.96 2.01 -5.11
N PRO A 71 5.55 0.81 -4.97
CA PRO A 71 5.87 -0.04 -6.12
C PRO A 71 4.64 -0.40 -6.95
N VAL A 72 3.53 -0.78 -6.33
CA VAL A 72 2.27 -1.08 -7.06
C VAL A 72 1.71 0.18 -7.71
N ARG A 73 1.72 1.33 -7.03
CA ARG A 73 1.33 2.63 -7.61
C ARG A 73 2.17 2.94 -8.86
N LYS A 74 3.48 2.72 -8.81
CA LYS A 74 4.40 2.94 -9.94
C LYS A 74 4.04 2.05 -11.14
N GLU A 75 3.81 0.76 -10.94
CA GLU A 75 3.41 -0.18 -12.00
C GLU A 75 2.07 0.22 -12.64
N MET A 76 1.17 0.84 -11.88
CA MET A 76 -0.12 1.34 -12.37
C MET A 76 -0.06 2.74 -12.99
N GLY A 77 1.10 3.40 -13.02
CA GLY A 77 1.23 4.78 -13.49
C GLY A 77 0.58 5.83 -12.59
N ILE A 78 0.39 5.51 -11.31
CA ILE A 78 -0.24 6.37 -10.30
C ILE A 78 0.86 7.08 -9.49
N PRO A 79 0.70 8.37 -9.15
CA PRO A 79 1.67 9.05 -8.30
C PRO A 79 1.83 8.39 -6.91
N PRO A 80 3.04 8.45 -6.33
CA PRO A 80 3.30 7.88 -5.02
C PRO A 80 2.52 8.60 -3.92
N ARG A 81 2.18 7.86 -2.86
CA ARG A 81 1.67 8.40 -1.59
C ARG A 81 2.84 9.04 -0.84
N MET A 82 2.61 10.27 -0.36
CA MET A 82 3.64 11.11 0.25
C MET A 82 3.49 11.30 1.76
N LYS A 83 2.33 10.91 2.32
CA LYS A 83 2.02 10.96 3.75
C LYS A 83 1.15 9.76 4.14
N TYR A 84 1.29 9.28 5.38
CA TYR A 84 0.22 8.53 6.03
C TYR A 84 -1.00 9.43 6.14
#